data_AF-A0A2E0EZT5-F1
#
_entry.id   AF-A0A2E0EZT5-F1
#
_cell.length_a   1.000
_cell.length_b   1.000
_cell.length_c   1.000
_cell.angle_alpha   90.00
_cell.angle_beta   90.00
_cell.angle_gamma   90.00
#
_symmetry.space_group_name_H-M   'P 1'
#
loop_
_entity.id
_entity.type
_entity.pdbx_description
1 polymer ?
#
loop_
_entity_poly.entity_id
_entity_poly.type
_entity_poly.pdbx_seq_one_letter_code
_entity_poly.pdbx_strand_id
1 'polypeptide(L)' 'MKIDIIIDPTHTTDEFSELGVIAENLGFNSVLTANYPSAIDPFINFTALAKETKKIKMGPVALSPFETHP' A
#
# COMPACT_ATOMS: atom_id res chain seq x y z
N MET A 1 -16.58 -7.45 -11.32
CA MET A 1 -16.26 -7.40 -9.87
C MET A 1 -14.84 -6.86 -9.73
N LYS A 2 -14.57 -5.98 -8.75
CA LYS A 2 -13.22 -5.48 -8.45
C LYS A 2 -12.76 -6.11 -7.15
N ILE A 3 -11.50 -6.53 -7.10
CA ILE A 3 -10.89 -7.13 -5.92
C ILE A 3 -9.70 -6.26 -5.54
N ASP A 4 -9.65 -5.90 -4.26
CA ASP A 4 -8.58 -5.12 -3.65
C ASP A 4 -7.80 -6.03 -2.69
N ILE A 5 -6.54 -5.69 -2.42
CA ILE A 5 -5.69 -6.41 -1.48
C ILE A 5 -5.18 -5.48 -0.40
N ILE A 6 -5.18 -5.95 0.85
CA ILE A 6 -4.52 -5.27 1.96
C ILE A 6 -3.21 -5.99 2.22
N ILE A 7 -2.10 -5.28 2.12
CA ILE A 7 -0.77 -5.80 2.47
C ILE A 7 -0.43 -5.35 3.88
N ASP A 8 0.03 -6.28 4.70
CA ASP A 8 0.45 -5.99 6.08
C ASP A 8 1.63 -5.00 6.10
N PRO A 9 1.57 -3.91 6.90
CA PRO A 9 2.56 -2.84 6.86
C PRO A 9 3.88 -3.19 7.56
N THR A 10 4.01 -4.37 8.19
CA THR A 10 5.25 -4.80 8.87
C THR A 10 6.29 -5.41 7.92
N HIS A 11 5.91 -5.68 6.67
CA HIS A 11 6.86 -6.01 5.60
C HIS A 11 7.85 -4.86 5.39
N THR A 12 9.05 -5.19 4.91
CA THR A 12 9.96 -4.16 4.41
C THR A 12 9.35 -3.44 3.19
N THR A 13 9.78 -2.21 2.90
CA THR A 13 9.29 -1.46 1.73
C THR A 13 9.53 -2.19 0.41
N ASP A 14 10.64 -2.94 0.30
CA ASP A 14 10.97 -3.71 -0.91
C ASP A 14 10.01 -4.90 -1.07
N GLU A 15 9.76 -5.67 -0.01
CA GLU A 15 8.78 -6.77 -0.01
C GLU A 15 7.36 -6.27 -0.30
N PHE A 16 6.97 -5.13 0.29
CA PHE A 16 5.69 -4.49 0.02
C PHE A 16 5.55 -4.13 -1.46
N SER A 17 6.58 -3.54 -2.04
CA SER A 17 6.61 -3.15 -3.45
C SER A 17 6.54 -4.39 -4.36
N GLU A 18 7.29 -5.45 -4.07
CA GLU A 18 7.26 -6.70 -4.82
C GLU A 18 5.85 -7.33 -4.83
N LEU A 19 5.23 -7.45 -3.64
CA LEU A 19 3.87 -7.96 -3.50
C LEU A 19 2.85 -7.10 -4.25
N GLY A 20 3.01 -5.77 -4.22
CA GLY A 20 2.15 -4.86 -4.95
C GLY A 20 2.29 -4.96 -6.48
N VAL A 21 3.51 -5.18 -6.99
CA VAL A 21 3.74 -5.45 -8.42
C VAL A 21 3.09 -6.77 -8.83
N ILE A 22 3.21 -7.82 -8.00
CA ILE A 22 2.51 -9.09 -8.22
C ILE A 22 0.99 -8.87 -8.24
N ALA A 23 0.45 -8.07 -7.32
CA ALA A 23 -0.97 -7.75 -7.29
C ALA A 23 -1.44 -7.03 -8.57
N GLU A 24 -0.66 -6.07 -9.09
CA GLU A 24 -0.95 -5.42 -10.37
C GLU A 24 -1.00 -6.43 -11.52
N ASN A 25 -0.01 -7.31 -11.60
CA ASN A 25 0.10 -8.33 -12.65
C ASN A 25 -1.04 -9.36 -12.59
N LEU A 26 -1.55 -9.66 -11.39
CA LEU A 26 -2.70 -10.54 -11.18
C LEU A 26 -4.05 -9.84 -11.42
N GLY A 27 -4.06 -8.53 -11.68
CA GLY A 27 -5.27 -7.76 -12.01
C GLY A 27 -6.06 -7.27 -10.80
N PHE A 28 -5.43 -7.14 -9.62
CA PHE A 28 -6.05 -6.46 -8.48
C PHE A 28 -6.29 -4.98 -8.80
N ASN A 29 -7.38 -4.43 -8.27
CA ASN A 29 -7.77 -3.04 -8.51
C ASN A 29 -6.97 -2.06 -7.65
N SER A 30 -6.67 -2.42 -6.39
CA SER A 30 -5.87 -1.59 -5.50
C SER A 30 -5.07 -2.39 -4.48
N VAL A 31 -3.94 -1.81 -4.06
CA VAL A 31 -3.17 -2.18 -2.87
C VAL A 31 -3.48 -1.19 -1.76
N LEU A 32 -3.86 -1.71 -0.61
CA LEU A 32 -4.19 -0.96 0.58
C LEU A 32 -3.25 -1.37 1.72
N THR A 33 -3.02 -0.48 2.68
CA THR A 33 -2.27 -0.85 3.90
C THR A 33 -2.68 -0.01 5.09
N ALA A 34 -2.59 -0.58 6.28
CA ALA A 34 -2.91 0.11 7.53
C ALA A 34 -1.79 1.05 7.95
N ASN A 35 -2.14 2.12 8.68
CA ASN A 35 -1.17 2.97 9.34
C ASN A 35 -1.03 2.52 10.80
N TYR A 36 0.14 2.00 11.18
CA TYR A 36 0.45 1.70 12.57
C TYR A 36 1.70 2.45 13.01
N PRO A 37 1.74 3.03 14.22
CA PRO A 37 2.93 3.72 14.73
C PRO A 37 4.19 2.84 14.80
N SER A 38 4.02 1.52 14.87
CA SER A 38 5.10 0.54 14.93
C SER A 38 5.50 -0.03 13.56
N ALA A 39 4.92 0.45 12.46
CA ALA A 39 5.16 -0.04 11.12
C ALA A 39 5.67 1.06 10.19
N ILE A 40 6.02 0.71 8.95
CA ILE A 40 6.45 1.69 7.96
C ILE A 40 5.25 2.54 7.53
N ASP A 41 5.46 3.85 7.41
CA ASP A 41 4.42 4.78 6.96
C ASP A 41 3.88 4.36 5.58
N PRO A 42 2.54 4.30 5.40
CA PRO A 42 1.93 3.88 4.13
C PRO A 42 2.42 4.65 2.91
N PHE A 43 2.66 5.96 3.03
CA PHE A 43 3.11 6.78 1.90
C PHE A 43 4.54 6.47 1.49
N ILE A 44 5.40 6.01 2.40
CA ILE A 44 6.73 5.49 2.05
C ILE A 44 6.59 4.23 1.20
N ASN A 45 5.78 3.27 1.65
CA ASN A 45 5.51 2.03 0.92
C ASN A 45 4.88 2.28 -0.46
N PHE A 46 3.88 3.18 -0.53
CA PHE A 46 3.25 3.56 -1.79
C PHE A 46 4.19 4.31 -2.73
N THR A 47 5.12 5.12 -2.22
CA THR A 47 6.10 5.81 -3.06
C THR A 47 6.99 4.82 -3.80
N ALA A 48 7.44 3.76 -3.13
CA ALA A 48 8.21 2.69 -3.77
C ALA A 48 7.35 1.96 -4.82
N LEU A 49 6.16 1.49 -4.43
CA LEU A 49 5.27 0.76 -5.34
C LEU A 49 4.84 1.59 -6.57
N ALA A 50 4.60 2.89 -6.40
CA ALA A 50 4.19 3.79 -7.48
C ALA A 50 5.27 4.00 -8.54
N LYS A 51 6.55 3.81 -8.20
CA LYS A 51 7.63 3.86 -9.19
C LYS A 51 7.60 2.64 -10.11
N GLU A 52 7.26 1.47 -9.55
CA GLU A 52 7.31 0.17 -10.23
C GLU A 52 6.01 -0.20 -10.98
N THR A 53 4.89 0.43 -10.63
CA THR A 53 3.56 0.11 -11.20
C THR A 53 2.99 1.24 -12.05
N LYS A 54 1.91 0.96 -12.81
CA LYS A 54 1.30 1.95 -13.75
C LYS A 54 -0.22 2.07 -13.68
N LYS A 55 -0.92 1.11 -13.08
CA LYS A 55 -2.38 0.97 -13.14
C LYS A 55 -3.03 0.72 -11.78
N ILE A 56 -2.37 -0.02 -10.90
CA ILE A 56 -2.91 -0.37 -9.59
C ILE A 56 -3.06 0.89 -8.73
N LYS A 57 -4.20 1.01 -8.06
CA LYS A 57 -4.46 2.12 -7.15
C LYS A 57 -3.84 1.84 -5.79
N MET A 58 -3.55 2.90 -5.04
CA MET A 58 -2.95 2.82 -3.72
C MET A 58 -3.75 3.67 -2.75
N GLY A 59 -3.91 3.20 -1.52
CA GLY A 59 -4.64 3.94 -0.50
C GLY A 59 -4.43 3.41 0.91
N PRO A 60 -4.18 4.28 1.90
CA PRO A 60 -4.11 3.86 3.30
C PRO A 60 -5.50 3.53 3.85
N VAL A 61 -5.61 2.52 4.71
CA VAL A 61 -6.87 2.07 5.33
C VAL A 61 -6.64 1.67 6.79
N ALA A 62 -7.00 2.46 7.79
CA ALA A 62 -7.43 3.86 7.77
C ALA A 62 -6.34 4.77 8.35
N LEU A 63 -6.20 5.98 7.81
CA LEU A 63 -5.44 7.06 8.45
C LEU A 63 -6.39 7.85 9.37
N SER A 64 -5.98 8.02 10.62
CA SER A 64 -6.75 8.80 11.58
C SER A 64 -6.36 10.29 11.52
N PRO A 65 -7.31 11.24 11.57
CA PRO A 65 -7.00 12.67 11.66
C PRO A 65 -6.32 13.04 13.00
N PHE A 66 -6.25 12.11 13.95
CA PHE A 66 -5.51 12.28 15.20
C PHE A 66 -4.03 11.87 15.07
N GLU A 67 -3.64 11.18 13.99
CA GLU A 67 -2.27 10.72 13.74
C GLU A 67 -1.46 11.73 12.91
N THR A 68 -2.11 12.44 12.00
CA THR A 68 -1.47 13.45 11.16
C THR A 68 -2.39 14.64 10.92
N HIS A 69 -1.80 15.83 10.80
CA HIS A 69 -2.55 17.03 10.44
C HIS A 69 -2.97 16.95 8.96
N PRO A 70 -4.24 17.26 8.61
CA PRO A 70 -4.70 17.33 7.22
C PRO A 70 -3.97 18.39 6.38
#